data_AF-A0A970U7K8-F1
#
_entry.id   AF-A0A970U7K8-F1
#
_cell.length_a   1.000
_cell.length_b   1.000
_cell.length_c   1.000
_cell.angle_alpha   90.00
_cell.angle_beta   90.00
_cell.angle_gamma   90.00
#
_symmetry.space_group_name_H-M   'P 1'
#
loop_
_entity.id
_entity.type
_entity.pdbx_description
1 polymer ?
#
loop_
_entity_poly.entity_id
_entity_poly.type
_entity_poly.pdbx_seq_one_letter_code
_entity_poly.pdbx_strand_id
1 'polypeptide(L)' 'HKDLSERLEHYNLNLYRQVKDVLELNKAERHIRGGEATRKKYKNR' A
#
# COMPACT_ATOMS: atom_id res chain seq x y z
N HIS A 1 10.76 14.64 -6.66
CA HIS A 1 10.22 14.54 -5.30
C HIS A 1 10.90 13.33 -4.65
N LYS A 2 11.59 13.45 -3.51
CA LYS A 2 12.10 12.27 -2.80
C LYS A 2 10.94 11.67 -2.00
N ASP A 3 10.70 10.38 -2.19
CA ASP A 3 9.56 9.68 -1.59
C ASP A 3 9.67 9.66 -0.06
N LEU A 4 8.52 9.76 0.62
CA LEU A 4 8.44 9.74 2.08
C LEU A 4 9.15 8.51 2.66
N SER A 5 9.05 7.37 1.98
CA SER A 5 9.72 6.11 2.32
C SER A 5 11.24 6.24 2.39
N GLU A 6 11.84 6.97 1.45
CA GLU A 6 13.30 7.18 1.39
C GLU A 6 13.77 8.07 2.54
N ARG A 7 13.00 9.10 2.89
CA ARG A 7 13.35 9.97 4.03
C ARG A 7 13.16 9.23 5.36
N LEU A 8 12.08 8.48 5.49
CA LEU A 8 11.74 7.79 6.73
C LEU A 8 12.81 6.77 7.14
N GLU A 9 13.40 6.08 6.18
CA GLU A 9 14.50 5.13 6.44
C GLU A 9 15.71 5.81 7.11
N HIS A 10 16.06 7.02 6.67
CA HIS A 10 17.19 7.78 7.19
C HIS A 10 16.91 8.44 8.56
N TYR A 11 15.66 8.82 8.84
CA TYR A 11 15.29 9.48 10.09
C TYR A 11 14.85 8.51 11.20
N ASN A 12 14.12 7.44 10.85
CA ASN A 12 13.61 6.48 11.82
C ASN A 12 13.42 5.09 11.19
N LEU A 13 14.45 4.26 11.33
CA LEU A 13 14.49 2.91 10.78
C LEU A 13 13.39 1.99 11.34
N ASN A 14 13.03 2.14 12.63
CA ASN A 14 11.97 1.33 13.25
C ASN A 14 10.60 1.64 12.66
N LEU A 15 10.30 2.93 12.47
CA LEU A 15 9.04 3.34 11.84
C LEU A 15 9.01 2.95 10.36
N TYR A 16 10.14 3.07 9.65
CA TYR A 16 10.28 2.60 8.28
C TYR A 16 9.94 1.12 8.12
N ARG A 17 10.48 0.26 9.00
CA ARG A 17 10.19 -1.19 8.97
C ARG A 17 8.70 -1.48 9.11
N GLN A 18 8.04 -0.85 10.08
CA GLN A 18 6.59 -1.00 10.29
C GLN A 18 5.78 -0.56 9.05
N VAL A 19 6.13 0.58 8.47
CA VAL A 19 5.46 1.09 7.27
C VAL A 19 5.73 0.19 6.06
N LYS A 20 6.94 -0.35 5.93
CA LYS A 20 7.32 -1.27 4.85
C LYS A 20 6.47 -2.53 4.88
N ASP A 21 6.29 -3.14 6.05
CA ASP A 21 5.47 -4.35 6.20
C ASP A 21 4.01 -4.10 5.79
N VAL A 22 3.45 -2.96 6.21
CA VAL A 22 2.10 -2.54 5.82
C VAL A 22 2.01 -2.29 4.31
N LEU A 23 3.02 -1.68 3.68
CA LEU A 23 3.04 -1.44 2.24
C LEU A 23 3.13 -2.73 1.44
N GLU A 24 3.91 -3.71 1.89
CA GLU A 24 4.03 -5.01 1.23
C GLU A 24 2.72 -5.79 1.31
N LEU A 25 2.07 -5.82 2.48
CA LEU A 25 0.73 -6.40 2.63
C LEU A 25 -0.27 -5.73 1.68
N ASN A 26 -0.27 -4.39 1.64
CA ASN A 26 -1.14 -3.63 0.75
C ASN A 26 -0.92 -3.95 -0.74
N LYS A 27 0.34 -4.17 -1.15
CA LYS A 27 0.69 -4.56 -2.52
C LYS A 27 0.20 -5.97 -2.84
N ALA A 28 0.36 -6.92 -1.91
CA ALA A 28 -0.13 -8.29 -2.05
C ALA A 28 -1.67 -8.34 -2.14
N GLU A 29 -2.37 -7.48 -1.43
CA GLU A 29 -3.84 -7.46 -1.50
C GLU A 29 -4.39 -6.66 -2.68
N ARG A 30 -3.55 -5.90 -3.39
CA ARG A 30 -3.99 -4.97 -4.46
C ARG A 30 -4.82 -5.67 -5.53
N HIS A 31 -4.43 -6.87 -5.93
CA HIS A 31 -5.10 -7.62 -6.99
C HIS A 31 -6.49 -8.09 -6.56
N ILE A 32 -6.64 -8.51 -5.30
CA ILE A 32 -7.93 -8.87 -4.70
C ILE A 32 -8.85 -7.64 -4.67
N ARG A 33 -8.35 -6.52 -4.15
CA ARG A 33 -9.08 -5.25 -4.13
C ARG A 33 -9.47 -4.77 -5.53
N GLY A 34 -8.61 -4.95 -6.53
CA GLY A 34 -8.91 -4.61 -7.92
C GLY A 34 -10.07 -5.40 -8.52
N GLY A 35 -10.13 -6.70 -8.24
CA GLY A 35 -11.24 -7.57 -8.63
C GLY A 35 -12.56 -7.15 -7.97
N GLU A 36 -12.52 -6.87 -6.66
CA GLU A 36 -13.70 -6.37 -5.94
C GLU A 36 -14.15 -4.99 -6.43
N ALA A 37 -13.23 -4.07 -6.71
CA ALA A 37 -13.54 -2.75 -7.22
C ALA A 37 -14.27 -2.84 -8.57
N THR A 38 -13.79 -3.71 -9.47
CA THR A 38 -14.46 -3.98 -10.75
C THR A 38 -15.84 -4.57 -10.52
N ARG A 39 -15.97 -5.59 -9.66
CA ARG A 39 -17.26 -6.19 -9.33
C ARG A 39 -18.26 -5.16 -8.76
N LYS A 40 -17.83 -4.28 -7.85
CA LYS A 40 -18.66 -3.22 -7.27
C LYS A 40 -19.11 -2.19 -8.33
N LYS A 41 -18.21 -1.79 -9.23
CA LYS A 41 -18.51 -0.83 -10.32
C LYS A 41 -19.67 -1.29 -11.22
N TYR A 42 -19.74 -2.59 -11.52
CA TYR A 42 -20.78 -3.14 -12.40
C TYR A 42 -21.99 -3.72 -11.65
N LYS A 43 -21.92 -3.93 -10.33
CA LYS A 43 -23.09 -4.30 -9.50
C LYS A 43 -23.98 -3.10 -9.14
N ASN A 44 -23.40 -1.90 -9.05
CA ASN A 44 -24.13 -0.67 -8.72
C ASN A 44 -24.54 0.12 -9.98
N ARG A 45 -24.57 -0.54 -11.14
CA ARG A 45 -24.91 0.03 -12.44
C ARG A 45 -26.08 -0.76 -13.01
#